data_AF-A0A0K2ZGV2-F1
#
_entry.id   AF-A0A0K2ZGV2-F1
#
_cell.length_a   1.000
_cell.length_b   1.000
_cell.length_c   1.000
_cell.angle_alpha   90.00
_cell.angle_beta   90.00
_cell.angle_gamma   90.00
#
_symmetry.space_group_name_H-M   'P 1'
#
loop_
_entity.id
_entity.type
_entity.pdbx_description
1 polymer ?
#
loop_
_entity_poly.entity_id
_entity_poly.type
_entity_poly.pdbx_seq_one_letter_code
_entity_poly.pdbx_strand_id
1 'polypeptide(L)'
;MNWPLRWLQLPPDADATAIKRSYAKRLRLHRPDTDPDGFQQLHAAYQAALAWARTRDADADVEDVEDEDARAAARTATFAASPGASDGDDRRDAQPTPAAAPATHRDVLDDQRPHPDTEGHAPPPTQQHPLTPAPQLGGATAPTFDPDALCDDLLALATQAEPQALQHWLQRQPALWSLGDKAQIGWRLSHRLQQRLPPIQRDNLAILLDCFGLDDIAAGPAAHALPMLQERLHLAWEMQPQNAEALARRVYPASHHGDRVPALMRQLTRPFALPQALWASLLPGRPSALRRLLMRLDQGRVDDLPAPVDRQQIDFWMRASEAGYLTRARLSVGLLRCAATALLVTIVVLLASAASAWSPDPVPMSLALTRSGLAALAIVALWMGWLLAGTLLRWQGEAESDNRSPAPHWRRWAFVPLLAGIGLGMSEIPGQQLAGGVIATIALLSSVVRLWRRSERPYRPNSVMLWLAFLAPSMAQSLPVALSAALALGLWTWDLLRHHRLRWRRS
;
A
#
# COMPACT_ATOMS: atom_id res chain seq x y z
N MET A 1 9.76 -1.50 -4.56
CA MET A 1 9.91 -1.00 -5.94
C MET A 1 11.30 -0.38 -6.11
N ASN A 2 12.25 -1.07 -6.75
CA ASN A 2 13.65 -0.56 -6.88
C ASN A 2 14.05 -0.16 -8.32
N TRP A 3 13.23 -0.45 -9.34
CA TRP A 3 13.64 -0.20 -10.73
C TRP A 3 13.79 1.30 -11.10
N PRO A 4 12.91 2.25 -10.68
CA PRO A 4 13.06 3.65 -11.07
C PRO A 4 14.26 4.30 -10.39
N LEU A 5 14.50 3.93 -9.12
CA LEU A 5 15.63 4.39 -8.32
C LEU A 5 16.94 3.78 -8.83
N ARG A 6 16.98 2.49 -9.21
CA ARG A 6 18.15 1.89 -9.87
C ARG A 6 18.45 2.55 -11.21
N TRP A 7 17.42 2.83 -12.01
CA TRP A 7 17.60 3.54 -13.28
C TRP A 7 18.13 4.96 -13.05
N LEU A 8 17.65 5.64 -12.01
CA LEU A 8 18.14 6.93 -11.51
C LEU A 8 19.42 6.83 -10.64
N GLN A 9 20.02 5.64 -10.48
CA GLN A 9 21.21 5.36 -9.65
C GLN A 9 21.13 6.00 -8.25
N LEU A 10 19.95 5.93 -7.65
CA LEU A 10 19.66 6.44 -6.32
C LEU A 10 19.44 5.28 -5.35
N PRO A 11 19.84 5.45 -4.08
CA PRO A 11 19.53 4.49 -3.03
C PRO A 11 18.01 4.43 -2.77
N PRO A 12 17.51 3.33 -2.18
CA PRO A 12 16.09 3.08 -1.99
C PRO A 12 15.39 4.08 -1.04
N ASP A 13 16.12 4.95 -0.36
CA ASP A 13 15.63 5.95 0.59
C ASP A 13 15.71 7.40 0.07
N ALA A 14 16.01 7.60 -1.22
CA ALA A 14 16.27 8.93 -1.78
C ALA A 14 15.04 9.86 -1.79
N ASP A 15 15.23 11.07 -1.23
CA ASP A 15 14.19 12.11 -1.16
C ASP A 15 13.86 12.74 -2.53
N ALA A 16 12.70 13.40 -2.60
CA ALA A 16 12.22 14.09 -3.80
C ALA A 16 13.24 15.10 -4.39
N THR A 17 14.05 15.72 -3.54
CA THR A 17 15.12 16.66 -3.94
C THR A 17 16.29 15.93 -4.61
N ALA A 18 16.66 14.74 -4.10
CA ALA A 18 17.70 13.89 -4.68
C ALA A 18 17.27 13.31 -6.03
N ILE A 19 16.01 12.91 -6.15
CA ILE A 19 15.39 12.45 -7.42
C ILE A 19 15.47 13.54 -8.50
N LYS A 20 15.06 14.78 -8.16
CA LYS A 20 15.14 15.93 -9.09
C LYS A 20 16.58 16.25 -9.49
N ARG A 21 17.54 16.16 -8.56
CA ARG A 21 18.95 16.44 -8.83
C ARG A 21 19.57 15.37 -9.75
N SER A 22 19.25 14.10 -9.55
CA SER A 22 19.71 12.99 -10.42
C SER A 22 19.10 13.10 -11.82
N TYR A 23 17.80 13.41 -11.93
CA TYR A 23 17.15 13.68 -13.21
C TYR A 23 17.83 14.81 -13.98
N ALA A 24 18.14 15.93 -13.32
CA ALA A 24 18.83 17.06 -13.96
C ALA A 24 20.25 16.69 -14.43
N LYS A 25 20.97 15.84 -13.68
CA LYS A 25 22.30 15.35 -14.06
C LYS A 25 22.24 14.46 -15.32
N ARG A 26 21.22 13.60 -15.42
CA ARG A 26 21.04 12.67 -16.54
C ARG A 26 20.35 13.25 -17.76
N LEU A 27 19.53 14.27 -17.58
CA LEU A 27 18.95 15.04 -18.68
C LEU A 27 20.04 15.72 -19.54
N ARG A 28 21.20 16.00 -18.95
CA ARG A 28 22.38 16.50 -19.68
C ARG A 28 23.03 15.44 -20.58
N LEU A 29 22.87 14.15 -20.26
CA LEU A 29 23.42 13.01 -20.99
C LEU A 29 22.45 12.50 -22.06
N HIS A 30 21.16 12.39 -21.73
CA HIS A 30 20.09 12.00 -22.66
C HIS A 30 19.30 13.24 -23.08
N ARG A 31 19.89 14.03 -24.01
CA ARG A 31 19.17 15.17 -24.60
C ARG A 31 18.10 14.66 -25.58
N PRO A 32 16.89 15.24 -25.56
CA PRO A 32 15.79 14.81 -26.44
C PRO A 32 16.12 14.92 -27.93
N ASP A 33 17.06 15.79 -28.30
CA ASP A 33 17.51 16.00 -29.69
C ASP A 33 18.47 14.90 -30.19
N THR A 34 19.12 14.17 -29.28
CA THR A 34 20.17 13.18 -29.59
C THR A 34 19.74 11.75 -29.26
N ASP A 35 18.88 11.58 -28.26
CA ASP A 35 18.38 10.29 -27.80
C ASP A 35 16.92 10.42 -27.29
N PRO A 36 15.92 10.36 -28.19
CA PRO A 36 14.52 10.53 -27.82
C PRO A 36 13.97 9.36 -26.99
N ASP A 37 14.42 8.14 -27.27
CA ASP A 37 13.98 6.94 -26.55
C ASP A 37 14.56 6.89 -25.13
N GLY A 38 15.84 7.23 -24.96
CA GLY A 38 16.47 7.37 -23.64
C GLY A 38 15.88 8.51 -22.81
N PHE A 39 15.44 9.60 -23.46
CA PHE A 39 14.70 10.67 -22.78
C PHE A 39 13.32 10.20 -22.28
N GLN A 40 12.57 9.44 -23.08
CA GLN A 40 11.27 8.89 -22.65
C GLN A 40 11.43 7.95 -21.45
N GLN A 41 12.43 7.07 -21.47
CA GLN A 41 12.72 6.17 -20.35
C GLN A 41 13.17 6.93 -19.09
N LEU A 42 14.01 7.96 -19.24
CA LEU A 42 14.42 8.84 -18.13
C LEU A 42 13.24 9.58 -17.52
N HIS A 43 12.34 10.08 -18.37
CA HIS A 43 11.17 10.80 -17.92
C HIS A 43 10.17 9.87 -17.22
N ALA A 44 9.95 8.67 -17.75
CA ALA A 44 9.12 7.64 -17.11
C ALA A 44 9.68 7.22 -15.73
N ALA A 45 10.99 6.96 -15.65
CA ALA A 45 11.66 6.63 -14.40
C ALA A 45 11.58 7.78 -13.37
N TYR A 46 11.75 9.02 -13.81
CA TYR A 46 11.59 10.21 -12.97
C TYR A 46 10.16 10.37 -12.43
N GLN A 47 9.14 10.27 -13.29
CA GLN A 47 7.75 10.38 -12.87
C GLN A 47 7.37 9.27 -11.89
N ALA A 48 7.80 8.03 -12.16
CA ALA A 48 7.58 6.89 -11.27
C ALA A 48 8.27 7.08 -9.91
N ALA A 49 9.53 7.52 -9.90
CA ALA A 49 10.27 7.79 -8.66
C ALA A 49 9.64 8.93 -7.84
N LEU A 50 9.19 10.01 -8.51
CA LEU A 50 8.56 11.15 -7.84
C LEU A 50 7.17 10.80 -7.29
N ALA A 51 6.40 10.00 -8.02
CA ALA A 51 5.13 9.46 -7.53
C ALA A 51 5.33 8.58 -6.30
N TRP A 52 6.36 7.72 -6.33
CA TRP A 52 6.72 6.88 -5.19
C TRP A 52 7.17 7.68 -3.97
N ALA A 53 8.06 8.68 -4.15
CA ALA A 53 8.47 9.57 -3.06
C ALA A 53 7.27 10.32 -2.45
N ARG A 54 6.33 10.80 -3.28
CA ARG A 54 5.09 11.43 -2.80
C ARG A 54 4.20 10.49 -2.01
N THR A 55 4.06 9.24 -2.43
CA THR A 55 3.31 8.23 -1.68
C THR A 55 4.01 7.90 -0.37
N ARG A 56 5.35 7.87 -0.36
CA ARG A 56 6.16 7.63 0.84
C ARG A 56 6.08 8.79 1.84
N ASP A 57 6.14 10.03 1.37
CA ASP A 57 5.96 11.22 2.20
C ASP A 57 4.52 11.29 2.73
N ALA A 58 3.53 10.95 1.90
CA ALA A 58 2.13 10.85 2.34
C ALA A 58 1.89 9.69 3.32
N ASP A 59 2.64 8.59 3.21
CA ASP A 59 2.63 7.48 4.15
C ASP A 59 3.31 7.89 5.47
N ALA A 60 4.43 8.62 5.43
CA ALA A 60 5.15 9.12 6.61
C ALA A 60 4.32 10.16 7.39
N ASP A 61 3.66 11.09 6.70
CA ASP A 61 2.73 12.07 7.30
C ASP A 61 1.52 11.39 7.97
N VAL A 62 1.08 10.24 7.44
CA VAL A 62 -0.01 9.44 8.02
C VAL A 62 0.51 8.58 9.17
N GLU A 63 1.75 8.09 9.11
CA GLU A 63 2.43 7.37 10.19
C GLU A 63 2.61 8.25 11.43
N ASP A 64 3.04 9.51 11.27
CA ASP A 64 3.19 10.45 12.40
C ASP A 64 1.85 10.75 13.09
N VAL A 65 0.75 10.91 12.32
CA VAL A 65 -0.59 11.15 12.87
C VAL A 65 -1.19 9.91 13.53
N GLU A 66 -1.01 8.74 12.92
CA GLU A 66 -1.52 7.48 13.47
C GLU A 66 -0.73 7.01 14.70
N ASP A 67 0.57 7.27 14.75
CA ASP A 67 1.40 7.02 15.94
C ASP A 67 1.06 8.01 17.06
N GLU A 68 0.69 9.25 16.75
CA GLU A 68 0.21 10.22 17.73
C GLU A 68 -1.17 9.81 18.29
N ASP A 69 -2.11 9.38 17.43
CA ASP A 69 -3.43 8.88 17.83
C ASP A 69 -3.33 7.55 18.62
N ALA A 70 -2.44 6.63 18.21
CA ALA A 70 -2.20 5.36 18.90
C ALA A 70 -1.47 5.57 20.23
N ARG A 71 -0.49 6.48 20.29
CA ARG A 71 0.16 6.88 21.56
C ARG A 71 -0.81 7.64 22.45
N ALA A 72 -1.70 8.47 21.92
CA ALA A 72 -2.75 9.13 22.71
C ALA A 72 -3.74 8.10 23.27
N ALA A 73 -4.19 7.13 22.47
CA ALA A 73 -5.05 6.04 22.93
C ALA A 73 -4.37 5.15 23.98
N ALA A 74 -3.09 4.81 23.78
CA ALA A 74 -2.30 4.04 24.74
C ALA A 74 -2.05 4.84 26.04
N ARG A 75 -1.71 6.13 25.97
CA ARG A 75 -1.56 7.01 27.13
C ARG A 75 -2.87 7.14 27.91
N THR A 76 -4.00 7.21 27.22
CA THR A 76 -5.33 7.28 27.85
C THR A 76 -5.68 5.96 28.55
N ALA A 77 -5.28 4.82 27.97
CA ALA A 77 -5.44 3.50 28.59
C ALA A 77 -4.48 3.29 29.78
N THR A 78 -3.26 3.82 29.71
CA THR A 78 -2.27 3.75 30.81
C THR A 78 -2.63 4.68 31.97
N PHE A 79 -3.18 5.88 31.70
CA PHE A 79 -3.64 6.80 32.75
C PHE A 79 -4.85 6.27 33.53
N ALA A 80 -5.64 5.38 32.93
CA ALA A 80 -6.76 4.73 33.60
C ALA A 80 -6.35 3.51 34.45
N ALA A 81 -5.10 3.04 34.34
CA ALA A 81 -4.68 1.75 34.88
C ALA A 81 -3.71 1.79 36.08
N SER A 82 -3.26 2.94 36.57
CA SER A 82 -2.50 2.95 37.83
C SER A 82 -2.40 4.33 38.50
N PRO A 83 -2.89 4.50 39.74
CA PRO A 83 -2.41 5.51 40.66
C PRO A 83 -1.22 4.97 41.48
N GLY A 84 -0.07 5.63 41.38
CA GLY A 84 0.98 5.63 42.39
C GLY A 84 1.97 4.47 42.39
N ALA A 85 3.20 4.72 41.91
CA ALA A 85 4.42 4.28 42.58
C ALA A 85 5.60 5.07 41.99
N SER A 86 6.15 5.94 42.83
CA SER A 86 7.47 6.53 42.67
C SER A 86 8.51 5.41 42.76
N ASP A 87 9.41 5.31 41.78
CA ASP A 87 10.82 5.10 42.12
C ASP A 87 11.73 5.63 41.01
N GLY A 88 12.74 6.38 41.42
CA GLY A 88 13.83 6.81 40.57
C GLY A 88 15.00 5.86 40.71
N ASP A 89 15.72 5.62 39.63
CA ASP A 89 17.18 5.62 39.70
C ASP A 89 17.81 5.87 38.32
N ASP A 90 18.97 6.49 38.37
CA ASP A 90 19.79 7.05 37.32
C ASP A 90 20.60 5.97 36.55
N ARG A 91 20.59 6.10 35.22
CA ARG A 91 21.72 5.99 34.28
C ARG A 91 22.97 5.16 34.66
N ARG A 92 23.38 4.24 33.77
CA ARG A 92 24.43 4.48 32.74
C ARG A 92 24.81 3.23 31.93
N ASP A 93 25.02 3.49 30.64
CA ASP A 93 26.04 2.97 29.72
C ASP A 93 26.23 1.46 29.49
N ALA A 94 26.02 1.02 28.24
CA ALA A 94 27.11 0.51 27.40
C ALA A 94 26.61 0.11 26.00
N GLN A 95 27.21 0.74 25.00
CA GLN A 95 27.12 0.44 23.58
C GLN A 95 28.27 -0.50 23.19
N PRO A 96 28.06 -1.54 22.34
CA PRO A 96 29.16 -2.20 21.68
C PRO A 96 29.23 -1.80 20.20
N THR A 97 30.38 -1.23 19.82
CA THR A 97 30.85 -1.08 18.44
C THR A 97 31.57 -2.37 18.01
N PRO A 98 31.57 -2.75 16.71
CA PRO A 98 32.04 -4.04 16.23
C PRO A 98 33.56 -4.04 16.01
N ALA A 99 34.22 -5.17 16.34
CA ALA A 99 35.63 -5.38 16.08
C ALA A 99 35.85 -6.38 14.93
N ALA A 100 36.78 -5.97 14.07
CA ALA A 100 37.25 -6.56 12.84
C ALA A 100 37.76 -8.02 12.92
N ALA A 101 37.67 -8.68 11.77
CA ALA A 101 38.45 -9.86 11.42
C ALA A 101 39.94 -9.55 11.28
N PRO A 102 40.79 -10.58 11.35
CA PRO A 102 41.94 -10.66 10.45
C PRO A 102 41.95 -11.97 9.67
N ALA A 103 42.19 -11.82 8.37
CA ALA A 103 42.67 -12.87 7.49
C ALA A 103 44.19 -13.04 7.69
N THR A 104 44.70 -14.26 7.60
CA THR A 104 46.01 -14.51 6.95
C THR A 104 46.22 -15.99 6.60
N HIS A 105 46.79 -16.20 5.40
CA HIS A 105 47.74 -17.26 5.01
C HIS A 105 47.13 -18.65 4.64
N ARG A 106 47.53 -19.34 3.57
CA ARG A 106 48.72 -19.24 2.70
C ARG A 106 48.59 -20.09 1.42
N ASP A 107 49.22 -19.61 0.34
CA ASP A 107 49.84 -20.26 -0.83
C ASP A 107 49.70 -21.78 -1.06
N VAL A 108 49.30 -22.15 -2.28
CA VAL A 108 50.03 -23.12 -3.12
C VAL A 108 49.94 -22.67 -4.58
N LEU A 109 51.11 -22.58 -5.21
CA LEU A 109 51.41 -22.16 -6.58
C LEU A 109 51.51 -23.37 -7.51
N ASP A 110 51.49 -23.10 -8.83
CA ASP A 110 52.02 -23.88 -9.97
C ASP A 110 51.16 -25.00 -10.57
N ASP A 111 51.13 -25.23 -11.90
CA ASP A 111 51.52 -24.43 -13.07
C ASP A 111 50.93 -25.14 -14.33
N GLN A 112 50.89 -24.42 -15.45
CA GLN A 112 50.98 -24.90 -16.83
C GLN A 112 49.84 -25.73 -17.49
N ARG A 113 49.15 -25.04 -18.41
CA ARG A 113 48.70 -25.57 -19.72
C ARG A 113 49.86 -25.47 -20.73
N PRO A 114 49.95 -26.35 -21.74
CA PRO A 114 49.44 -25.97 -23.07
C PRO A 114 48.88 -27.12 -23.96
N HIS A 115 47.94 -26.76 -24.83
CA HIS A 115 47.60 -27.41 -26.12
C HIS A 115 48.50 -26.81 -27.22
N PRO A 116 48.59 -27.29 -28.50
CA PRO A 116 47.64 -28.12 -29.26
C PRO A 116 48.32 -29.15 -30.21
N ASP A 117 47.57 -29.61 -31.23
CA ASP A 117 47.97 -30.24 -32.52
C ASP A 117 47.95 -31.79 -32.54
N THR A 118 47.48 -32.54 -33.54
CA THR A 118 46.85 -32.32 -34.86
C THR A 118 46.37 -33.68 -35.42
N GLU A 119 45.33 -33.67 -36.27
CA GLU A 119 44.97 -34.66 -37.33
C GLU A 119 44.54 -36.12 -37.02
N GLY A 120 43.29 -36.42 -37.41
CA GLY A 120 43.03 -37.30 -38.56
C GLY A 120 42.77 -38.79 -38.33
N HIS A 121 41.50 -39.22 -38.32
CA HIS A 121 41.03 -40.33 -39.18
C HIS A 121 39.51 -40.57 -39.06
N ALA A 122 38.82 -40.47 -40.19
CA ALA A 122 37.48 -41.04 -40.39
C ALA A 122 37.60 -42.43 -41.04
N PRO A 123 36.74 -43.40 -40.67
CA PRO A 123 36.42 -44.54 -41.54
C PRO A 123 34.94 -44.52 -42.02
N PRO A 124 34.58 -45.33 -43.04
CA PRO A 124 33.54 -45.02 -44.05
C PRO A 124 32.12 -45.52 -43.71
N PRO A 125 31.12 -45.25 -44.58
CA PRO A 125 29.72 -45.56 -44.33
C PRO A 125 29.39 -47.02 -44.62
N THR A 126 28.79 -47.73 -43.66
CA THR A 126 28.28 -49.08 -43.88
C THR A 126 26.83 -49.03 -44.35
N GLN A 127 26.63 -49.66 -45.50
CA GLN A 127 25.40 -49.77 -46.27
C GLN A 127 24.25 -50.43 -45.51
N GLN A 128 23.05 -49.92 -45.77
CA GLN A 128 21.78 -50.57 -45.48
C GLN A 128 21.68 -51.90 -46.25
N HIS A 129 21.50 -53.02 -45.53
CA HIS A 129 20.90 -54.23 -46.08
C HIS A 129 19.59 -54.49 -45.34
N PRO A 130 18.45 -54.61 -46.05
CA PRO A 130 17.20 -55.07 -45.49
C PRO A 130 17.27 -56.60 -45.33
N LEU A 131 16.71 -57.15 -44.25
CA LEU A 131 16.02 -58.46 -44.24
C LEU A 131 15.58 -58.86 -42.81
N THR A 132 14.30 -59.26 -42.76
CA THR A 132 13.63 -60.14 -41.79
C THR A 132 12.95 -59.48 -40.57
N PRO A 133 11.61 -59.60 -40.45
CA PRO A 133 10.88 -59.19 -39.26
C PRO A 133 11.19 -60.16 -38.12
N ALA A 134 11.85 -59.65 -37.08
CA ALA A 134 12.02 -60.37 -35.83
C ALA A 134 10.66 -60.49 -35.10
N PRO A 135 10.46 -61.56 -34.30
CA PRO A 135 9.16 -61.91 -33.74
C PRO A 135 8.65 -60.79 -32.84
N GLN A 136 7.36 -60.47 -32.95
CA GLN A 136 6.65 -59.66 -31.96
C GLN A 136 6.63 -60.44 -30.64
N LEU A 137 7.72 -60.35 -29.88
CA LEU A 137 7.73 -60.64 -28.46
C LEU A 137 6.75 -59.67 -27.82
N GLY A 138 5.75 -60.26 -27.15
CA GLY A 138 4.58 -59.58 -26.63
C GLY A 138 4.91 -58.23 -26.02
N GLY A 139 4.08 -57.24 -26.38
CA GLY A 139 4.10 -55.92 -25.79
C GLY A 139 3.89 -56.01 -24.29
N ALA A 140 4.97 -56.23 -23.55
CA ALA A 140 5.17 -55.54 -22.30
C ALA A 140 5.23 -54.07 -22.69
N THR A 141 4.09 -53.39 -22.59
CA THR A 141 4.02 -51.93 -22.61
C THR A 141 5.12 -51.45 -21.68
N ALA A 142 6.21 -50.91 -22.24
CA ALA A 142 7.14 -50.10 -21.47
C ALA A 142 6.30 -49.14 -20.64
N PRO A 143 6.64 -48.86 -19.36
CA PRO A 143 5.84 -47.97 -18.53
C PRO A 143 5.58 -46.71 -19.34
N THR A 144 4.31 -46.51 -19.72
CA THR A 144 3.93 -45.44 -20.63
C THR A 144 4.38 -44.15 -19.95
N PHE A 145 5.41 -43.51 -20.50
CA PHE A 145 5.93 -42.27 -19.96
C PHE A 145 4.77 -41.28 -19.94
N ASP A 146 4.33 -40.90 -18.74
CA ASP A 146 3.25 -39.93 -18.56
C ASP A 146 3.86 -38.56 -18.27
N PRO A 147 4.06 -37.71 -19.30
CA PRO A 147 4.61 -36.38 -19.12
C PRO A 147 3.72 -35.47 -18.26
N ASP A 148 2.42 -35.75 -18.17
CA ASP A 148 1.50 -34.94 -17.37
C ASP A 148 1.63 -35.22 -15.87
N ALA A 149 1.78 -36.49 -15.49
CA ALA A 149 2.06 -36.89 -14.11
C ALA A 149 3.42 -36.34 -13.62
N LEU A 150 4.46 -36.42 -14.46
CA LEU A 150 5.78 -35.88 -14.12
C LEU A 150 5.74 -34.35 -13.94
N CYS A 151 4.95 -33.64 -14.75
CA CYS A 151 4.75 -32.20 -14.58
C CYS A 151 4.07 -31.87 -13.24
N ASP A 152 3.05 -32.63 -12.82
CA ASP A 152 2.38 -32.41 -11.53
C ASP A 152 3.31 -32.71 -10.34
N ASP A 153 4.10 -33.79 -10.41
CA ASP A 153 5.09 -34.13 -9.39
C ASP A 153 6.18 -33.06 -9.27
N LEU A 154 6.67 -32.56 -10.42
CA LEU A 154 7.65 -31.50 -10.48
C LEU A 154 7.10 -30.19 -9.88
N LEU A 155 5.85 -29.83 -10.19
CA LEU A 155 5.19 -28.66 -9.59
C LEU A 155 5.00 -28.83 -8.09
N ALA A 156 4.55 -30.00 -7.64
CA ALA A 156 4.39 -30.30 -6.22
C ALA A 156 5.73 -30.17 -5.47
N LEU A 157 6.80 -30.73 -6.03
CA LEU A 157 8.15 -30.63 -5.47
C LEU A 157 8.64 -29.17 -5.47
N ALA A 158 8.45 -28.43 -6.55
CA ALA A 158 8.88 -27.03 -6.66
C ALA A 158 8.19 -26.09 -5.66
N THR A 159 6.97 -26.43 -5.21
CA THR A 159 6.25 -25.64 -4.19
C THR A 159 6.72 -25.90 -2.76
N GLN A 160 7.32 -27.07 -2.47
CA GLN A 160 7.61 -27.50 -1.09
C GLN A 160 9.10 -27.68 -0.80
N ALA A 161 9.90 -28.03 -1.80
CA ALA A 161 11.31 -28.38 -1.62
C ALA A 161 12.23 -27.16 -1.57
N GLU A 162 13.33 -27.30 -0.85
CA GLU A 162 14.45 -26.35 -0.92
C GLU A 162 15.10 -26.37 -2.32
N PRO A 163 15.71 -25.25 -2.77
CA PRO A 163 16.27 -25.13 -4.11
C PRO A 163 17.29 -26.23 -4.46
N GLN A 164 18.13 -26.61 -3.50
CA GLN A 164 19.15 -27.64 -3.69
C GLN A 164 18.55 -29.03 -3.89
N ALA A 165 17.48 -29.36 -3.16
CA ALA A 165 16.78 -30.64 -3.26
C ALA A 165 16.07 -30.76 -4.61
N LEU A 166 15.45 -29.67 -5.09
CA LEU A 166 14.83 -29.61 -6.42
C LEU A 166 15.86 -29.84 -7.53
N GLN A 167 17.00 -29.14 -7.47
CA GLN A 167 18.07 -29.28 -8.47
C GLN A 167 18.60 -30.73 -8.53
N HIS A 168 18.83 -31.32 -7.37
CA HIS A 168 19.33 -32.69 -7.28
C HIS A 168 18.32 -33.74 -7.77
N TRP A 169 17.02 -33.51 -7.53
CA TRP A 169 15.96 -34.34 -8.07
C TRP A 169 15.90 -34.26 -9.60
N LEU A 170 15.98 -33.05 -10.18
CA LEU A 170 15.97 -32.85 -11.63
C LEU A 170 17.14 -33.57 -12.33
N GLN A 171 18.34 -33.54 -11.73
CA GLN A 171 19.53 -34.22 -12.26
C GLN A 171 19.38 -35.75 -12.30
N ARG A 172 18.58 -36.33 -11.39
CA ARG A 172 18.39 -37.78 -11.28
C ARG A 172 17.34 -38.32 -12.23
N GLN A 173 16.55 -37.49 -12.91
CA GLN A 173 15.45 -37.98 -13.73
C GLN A 173 15.87 -38.35 -15.16
N PRO A 174 15.80 -39.65 -15.54
CA PRO A 174 16.24 -40.11 -16.85
C PRO A 174 15.36 -39.60 -18.00
N ALA A 175 14.10 -39.24 -17.72
CA ALA A 175 13.18 -38.68 -18.71
C ALA A 175 13.59 -37.29 -19.23
N LEU A 176 14.43 -36.56 -18.50
CA LEU A 176 14.91 -35.22 -18.89
C LEU A 176 16.19 -35.27 -19.74
N TRP A 177 16.73 -36.46 -20.01
CA TRP A 177 17.94 -36.63 -20.81
C TRP A 177 17.68 -36.61 -22.32
N SER A 178 16.43 -36.85 -22.74
CA SER A 178 16.03 -36.72 -24.13
C SER A 178 15.68 -35.26 -24.45
N LEU A 179 16.25 -34.71 -25.53
CA LEU A 179 15.99 -33.33 -25.95
C LEU A 179 14.52 -33.09 -26.33
N GLY A 180 13.87 -34.09 -26.94
CA GLY A 180 12.47 -34.01 -27.36
C GLY A 180 11.49 -34.02 -26.20
N ASP A 181 11.68 -34.93 -25.23
CA ASP A 181 10.81 -35.03 -24.06
C ASP A 181 10.99 -33.80 -23.17
N LYS A 182 12.22 -33.32 -23.01
CA LYS A 182 12.55 -32.10 -22.27
C LYS A 182 11.82 -30.86 -22.84
N ALA A 183 11.80 -30.69 -24.16
CA ALA A 183 11.08 -29.58 -24.79
C ALA A 183 9.55 -29.71 -24.61
N GLN A 184 9.01 -30.93 -24.72
CA GLN A 184 7.58 -31.18 -24.53
C GLN A 184 7.14 -30.91 -23.09
N ILE A 185 7.92 -31.35 -22.10
CA ILE A 185 7.69 -31.11 -20.67
C ILE A 185 7.79 -29.62 -20.37
N GLY A 186 8.82 -28.92 -20.88
CA GLY A 186 9.00 -27.48 -20.70
C GLY A 186 7.81 -26.67 -21.23
N TRP A 187 7.30 -27.00 -22.41
CA TRP A 187 6.11 -26.35 -22.97
C TRP A 187 4.86 -26.58 -22.10
N ARG A 188 4.59 -27.82 -21.69
CA ARG A 188 3.46 -28.15 -20.81
C ARG A 188 3.56 -27.47 -19.44
N LEU A 189 4.77 -27.45 -18.87
CA LEU A 189 5.06 -26.77 -17.61
C LEU A 189 4.76 -25.27 -17.72
N SER A 190 5.23 -24.61 -18.77
CA SER A 190 4.97 -23.18 -19.00
C SER A 190 3.48 -22.84 -19.07
N HIS A 191 2.70 -23.69 -19.75
CA HIS A 191 1.26 -23.53 -19.88
C HIS A 191 0.56 -23.75 -18.52
N ARG A 192 0.97 -24.77 -17.74
CA ARG A 192 0.41 -25.02 -16.40
C ARG A 192 0.78 -23.93 -15.39
N LEU A 193 1.98 -23.36 -15.46
CA LEU A 193 2.40 -22.24 -14.62
C LEU A 193 1.51 -21.01 -14.85
N GLN A 194 1.14 -20.73 -16.09
CA GLN A 194 0.24 -19.63 -16.45
C GLN A 194 -1.21 -19.90 -16.04
N GLN A 195 -1.68 -21.14 -16.17
CA GLN A 195 -3.06 -21.52 -15.86
C GLN A 195 -3.35 -21.65 -14.36
N ARG A 196 -2.45 -22.29 -13.61
CA ARG A 196 -2.66 -22.63 -12.18
C ARG A 196 -2.03 -21.64 -11.21
N LEU A 197 -1.05 -20.85 -11.64
CA LEU A 197 -0.28 -19.93 -10.79
C LEU A 197 0.15 -20.55 -9.45
N PRO A 198 0.88 -21.69 -9.46
CA PRO A 198 1.31 -22.35 -8.23
C PRO A 198 2.28 -21.46 -7.42
N PRO A 199 2.22 -21.50 -6.09
CA PRO A 199 3.08 -20.69 -5.24
C PRO A 199 4.51 -21.23 -5.22
N ILE A 200 5.37 -20.73 -6.10
CA ILE A 200 6.77 -21.18 -6.25
C ILE A 200 7.73 -20.05 -5.85
N GLN A 201 8.75 -20.37 -5.05
CA GLN A 201 9.83 -19.43 -4.70
C GLN A 201 10.63 -19.04 -5.95
N ARG A 202 11.12 -17.80 -5.98
CA ARG A 202 11.90 -17.26 -7.11
C ARG A 202 13.10 -18.14 -7.50
N ASP A 203 13.81 -18.67 -6.52
CA ASP A 203 15.01 -19.50 -6.75
C ASP A 203 14.65 -20.86 -7.36
N ASN A 204 13.60 -21.51 -6.85
CA ASN A 204 13.08 -22.76 -7.43
C ASN A 204 12.61 -22.57 -8.87
N LEU A 205 11.94 -21.44 -9.14
CA LEU A 205 11.48 -21.12 -10.48
C LEU A 205 12.65 -20.83 -11.42
N ALA A 206 13.70 -20.13 -10.97
CA ALA A 206 14.91 -19.89 -11.76
C ALA A 206 15.59 -21.22 -12.17
N ILE A 207 15.66 -22.19 -11.24
CA ILE A 207 16.18 -23.53 -11.54
C ILE A 207 15.34 -24.23 -12.61
N LEU A 208 14.01 -24.12 -12.55
CA LEU A 208 13.13 -24.69 -13.56
C LEU A 208 13.33 -24.02 -14.92
N LEU A 209 13.38 -22.70 -14.96
CA LEU A 209 13.51 -21.96 -16.21
C LEU A 209 14.87 -22.20 -16.87
N ASP A 210 15.95 -22.26 -16.09
CA ASP A 210 17.29 -22.64 -16.54
C ASP A 210 17.32 -24.08 -17.04
N CYS A 211 16.76 -25.03 -16.28
CA CYS A 211 16.73 -26.43 -16.66
C CYS A 211 16.04 -26.63 -18.01
N PHE A 212 14.88 -26.00 -18.25
CA PHE A 212 14.11 -26.17 -19.49
C PHE A 212 14.43 -25.16 -20.60
N GLY A 213 15.37 -24.22 -20.38
CA GLY A 213 15.72 -23.18 -21.36
C GLY A 213 14.56 -22.23 -21.68
N LEU A 214 13.66 -22.01 -20.72
CA LEU A 214 12.44 -21.20 -20.92
C LEU A 214 12.73 -19.70 -20.87
N ASP A 215 13.91 -19.29 -20.40
CA ASP A 215 14.36 -17.90 -20.28
C ASP A 215 15.02 -17.34 -21.55
N ASP A 216 15.22 -18.16 -22.58
CA ASP A 216 15.88 -17.71 -23.80
C ASP A 216 14.99 -16.72 -24.58
N ILE A 217 15.55 -15.52 -24.82
CA ILE A 217 14.89 -14.37 -25.47
C ILE A 217 14.36 -14.72 -26.88
N ALA A 218 14.84 -15.80 -27.48
CA ALA A 218 14.37 -16.36 -28.75
C ALA A 218 12.94 -16.94 -28.71
N ALA A 219 12.34 -17.13 -27.52
CA ALA A 219 11.01 -17.73 -27.33
C ALA A 219 9.80 -16.84 -27.73
N GLY A 220 10.02 -15.69 -28.39
CA GLY A 220 8.95 -14.84 -28.92
C GLY A 220 8.19 -14.02 -27.86
N PRO A 221 6.94 -13.58 -28.11
CA PRO A 221 6.19 -12.69 -27.21
C PRO A 221 5.95 -13.25 -25.79
N ALA A 222 6.11 -14.56 -25.58
CA ALA A 222 6.04 -15.19 -24.25
C ALA A 222 7.19 -14.77 -23.32
N ALA A 223 8.37 -14.44 -23.87
CA ALA A 223 9.53 -14.03 -23.08
C ALA A 223 9.30 -12.72 -22.31
N HIS A 224 8.46 -11.83 -22.83
CA HIS A 224 8.13 -10.55 -22.18
C HIS A 224 7.16 -10.73 -21.00
N ALA A 225 6.39 -11.82 -20.95
CA ALA A 225 5.47 -12.12 -19.87
C ALA A 225 6.12 -12.87 -18.69
N LEU A 226 7.29 -13.48 -18.90
CA LEU A 226 8.02 -14.26 -17.90
C LEU A 226 8.34 -13.47 -16.62
N PRO A 227 8.87 -12.23 -16.66
CA PRO A 227 9.17 -11.50 -15.43
C PRO A 227 7.92 -11.23 -14.58
N MET A 228 6.80 -10.93 -15.24
CA MET A 228 5.51 -10.72 -14.58
C MET A 228 5.00 -12.01 -13.94
N LEU A 229 5.12 -13.14 -14.63
CA LEU A 229 4.74 -14.45 -14.13
C LEU A 229 5.63 -14.85 -12.94
N GLN A 230 6.94 -14.64 -13.01
CA GLN A 230 7.88 -14.88 -11.91
C GLN A 230 7.49 -14.08 -10.66
N GLU A 231 7.22 -12.78 -10.81
CA GLU A 231 6.77 -11.92 -9.70
C GLU A 231 5.46 -12.43 -9.08
N ARG A 232 4.51 -12.87 -9.91
CA ARG A 232 3.21 -13.40 -9.45
C ARG A 232 3.33 -14.73 -8.71
N LEU A 233 4.10 -15.68 -9.23
CA LEU A 233 4.32 -16.99 -8.59
C LEU A 233 5.03 -16.81 -7.24
N HIS A 234 6.04 -15.93 -7.20
CA HIS A 234 6.75 -15.62 -5.97
C HIS A 234 5.86 -14.88 -4.95
N LEU A 235 5.03 -13.95 -5.41
CA LEU A 235 4.04 -13.29 -4.54
C LEU A 235 3.05 -14.31 -3.96
N ALA A 236 2.56 -15.27 -4.75
CA ALA A 236 1.69 -16.33 -4.28
C ALA A 236 2.37 -17.20 -3.20
N TRP A 237 3.67 -17.46 -3.34
CA TRP A 237 4.48 -18.14 -2.33
C TRP A 237 4.63 -17.32 -1.03
N GLU A 238 4.89 -16.01 -1.14
CA GLU A 238 5.00 -15.12 0.03
C GLU A 238 3.69 -14.92 0.79
N MET A 239 2.55 -14.97 0.10
CA MET A 239 1.22 -14.84 0.72
C MET A 239 0.82 -16.06 1.57
N GLN A 240 1.59 -17.15 1.50
CA GLN A 240 1.36 -18.31 2.36
C GLN A 240 1.65 -17.97 3.83
N PRO A 241 0.87 -18.51 4.79
CA PRO A 241 1.04 -18.20 6.20
C PRO A 241 2.42 -18.59 6.75
N GLN A 242 3.08 -19.59 6.17
CA GLN A 242 4.42 -20.04 6.54
C GLN A 242 5.51 -19.04 6.12
N ASN A 243 5.30 -18.29 5.04
CA ASN A 243 6.27 -17.37 4.46
C ASN A 243 5.96 -15.89 4.78
N ALA A 244 5.02 -15.63 5.69
CA ALA A 244 4.57 -14.28 6.03
C ALA A 244 5.70 -13.37 6.56
N GLU A 245 6.75 -13.95 7.17
CA GLU A 245 7.93 -13.20 7.61
C GLU A 245 8.80 -12.73 6.44
N ALA A 246 8.92 -13.54 5.38
CA ALA A 246 9.61 -13.13 4.15
C ALA A 246 8.87 -11.95 3.50
N LEU A 247 7.54 -12.01 3.45
CA LEU A 247 6.70 -10.90 3.01
C LEU A 247 6.88 -9.65 3.89
N ALA A 248 6.88 -9.82 5.21
CA ALA A 248 7.03 -8.70 6.16
C ALA A 248 8.36 -7.95 5.94
N ARG A 249 9.46 -8.69 5.76
CA ARG A 249 10.78 -8.10 5.45
C ARG A 249 10.79 -7.34 4.13
N ARG A 250 10.10 -7.84 3.10
CA ARG A 250 10.02 -7.15 1.79
C ARG A 250 9.19 -5.88 1.85
N VAL A 251 8.04 -5.92 2.53
CA VAL A 251 7.07 -4.81 2.56
C VAL A 251 7.46 -3.73 3.57
N TYR A 252 8.10 -4.11 4.68
CA TYR A 252 8.47 -3.24 5.79
C TYR A 252 9.93 -3.49 6.23
N PRO A 253 10.93 -3.15 5.40
CA PRO A 253 12.33 -3.50 5.64
C PRO A 253 12.97 -2.78 6.84
N ALA A 254 12.44 -1.63 7.27
CA ALA A 254 13.06 -0.79 8.31
C ALA A 254 12.10 -0.38 9.45
N SER A 255 10.88 -0.93 9.48
CA SER A 255 9.81 -0.44 10.35
C SER A 255 9.28 -1.54 11.28
N HIS A 256 9.07 -1.19 12.57
CA HIS A 256 8.49 -2.07 13.61
C HIS A 256 7.08 -2.61 13.29
N HIS A 257 6.49 -2.22 12.16
CA HIS A 257 5.20 -2.69 11.68
C HIS A 257 5.23 -4.13 11.10
N GLY A 258 6.42 -4.72 10.92
CA GLY A 258 6.60 -6.09 10.44
C GLY A 258 5.84 -7.14 11.26
N ASP A 259 5.78 -6.98 12.59
CA ASP A 259 5.16 -7.95 13.51
C ASP A 259 3.64 -8.10 13.29
N ARG A 260 3.00 -7.09 12.70
CA ARG A 260 1.55 -7.10 12.43
C ARG A 260 1.22 -7.74 11.10
N VAL A 261 2.18 -7.89 10.18
CA VAL A 261 1.96 -8.42 8.82
C VAL A 261 1.35 -9.83 8.83
N PRO A 262 1.82 -10.79 9.66
CA PRO A 262 1.20 -12.12 9.70
C PRO A 262 -0.26 -12.08 10.18
N ALA A 263 -0.62 -11.16 11.08
CA ALA A 263 -2.01 -10.99 11.52
C ALA A 263 -2.89 -10.38 10.43
N LEU A 264 -2.36 -9.40 9.69
CA LEU A 264 -3.07 -8.76 8.56
C LEU A 264 -3.23 -9.72 7.38
N MET A 265 -2.21 -10.53 7.07
CA MET A 265 -2.28 -11.60 6.06
C MET A 265 -3.31 -12.65 6.43
N ARG A 266 -3.33 -13.13 7.68
CA ARG A 266 -4.37 -14.06 8.15
C ARG A 266 -5.79 -13.51 8.00
N GLN A 267 -5.96 -12.18 7.97
CA GLN A 267 -7.24 -11.57 7.72
C GLN A 267 -7.57 -11.53 6.22
N LEU A 268 -6.59 -11.24 5.36
CA LEU A 268 -6.75 -11.17 3.91
C LEU A 268 -6.89 -12.54 3.23
N THR A 269 -6.45 -13.63 3.88
CA THR A 269 -6.61 -14.99 3.37
C THR A 269 -7.91 -15.67 3.80
N ARG A 270 -8.68 -15.06 4.71
CA ARG A 270 -9.98 -15.58 5.16
C ARG A 270 -11.10 -15.19 4.18
N PRO A 271 -12.14 -16.03 4.01
CA PRO A 271 -13.29 -15.68 3.20
C PRO A 271 -13.93 -14.38 3.70
N PHE A 272 -14.33 -13.52 2.78
CA PHE A 272 -14.86 -12.22 3.13
C PHE A 272 -16.22 -12.35 3.83
N ALA A 273 -16.28 -11.85 5.07
CA ALA A 273 -17.51 -11.66 5.80
C ALA A 273 -17.60 -10.20 6.28
N LEU A 274 -18.63 -9.48 5.81
CA LEU A 274 -18.92 -8.10 6.24
C LEU A 274 -18.91 -7.91 7.77
N PRO A 275 -19.57 -8.74 8.60
CA PRO A 275 -19.56 -8.53 10.05
C PRO A 275 -18.16 -8.68 10.66
N GLN A 276 -17.34 -9.60 10.15
CA GLN A 276 -15.96 -9.78 10.61
C GLN A 276 -15.08 -8.60 10.19
N ALA A 277 -15.23 -8.11 8.96
CA ALA A 277 -14.51 -6.94 8.47
C ALA A 277 -14.86 -5.68 9.28
N LEU A 278 -16.15 -5.52 9.59
CA LEU A 278 -16.65 -4.48 10.49
C LEU A 278 -16.05 -4.61 11.89
N TRP A 279 -16.05 -5.81 12.48
CA TRP A 279 -15.41 -6.05 13.77
C TRP A 279 -13.92 -5.71 13.78
N ALA A 280 -13.18 -6.12 12.75
CA ALA A 280 -11.76 -5.80 12.62
C ALA A 280 -11.50 -4.29 12.47
N SER A 281 -12.46 -3.54 11.91
CA SER A 281 -12.39 -2.09 11.76
C SER A 281 -12.58 -1.31 13.07
N LEU A 282 -13.09 -1.94 14.14
CA LEU A 282 -13.20 -1.31 15.46
C LEU A 282 -11.83 -0.95 16.03
N LEU A 283 -10.77 -1.71 15.71
CA LEU A 283 -9.43 -1.33 16.13
C LEU A 283 -8.92 -0.15 15.29
N PRO A 284 -8.44 0.93 15.94
CA PRO A 284 -7.86 2.07 15.25
C PRO A 284 -6.62 1.63 14.45
N GLY A 285 -6.42 2.24 13.27
CA GLY A 285 -5.25 1.99 12.41
C GLY A 285 -5.25 0.68 11.58
N ARG A 286 -6.10 -0.32 11.89
CA ARG A 286 -6.19 -1.54 11.06
C ARG A 286 -6.60 -1.33 9.60
N PRO A 287 -7.66 -0.54 9.27
CA PRO A 287 -8.07 -0.39 7.87
C PRO A 287 -7.01 0.31 7.02
N SER A 288 -6.28 1.28 7.58
CA SER A 288 -5.18 1.95 6.89
C SER A 288 -3.98 1.01 6.75
N ALA A 289 -3.62 0.25 7.79
CA ALA A 289 -2.58 -0.78 7.70
C ALA A 289 -2.87 -1.83 6.62
N LEU A 290 -4.12 -2.28 6.50
CA LEU A 290 -4.55 -3.22 5.44
C LEU A 290 -4.44 -2.59 4.05
N ARG A 291 -4.89 -1.35 3.86
CA ARG A 291 -4.74 -0.65 2.59
C ARG A 291 -3.26 -0.46 2.22
N ARG A 292 -2.41 -0.08 3.17
CA ARG A 292 -0.96 0.06 2.94
C ARG A 292 -0.34 -1.28 2.53
N LEU A 293 -0.68 -2.36 3.23
CA LEU A 293 -0.23 -3.71 2.88
C LEU A 293 -0.68 -4.10 1.46
N LEU A 294 -1.95 -3.88 1.11
CA LEU A 294 -2.49 -4.13 -0.23
C LEU A 294 -1.79 -3.31 -1.32
N MET A 295 -1.49 -2.03 -1.06
CA MET A 295 -0.74 -1.20 -2.00
C MET A 295 0.71 -1.66 -2.17
N ARG A 296 1.33 -2.22 -1.13
CA ARG A 296 2.73 -2.65 -1.19
C ARG A 296 2.92 -4.11 -1.65
N LEU A 297 1.88 -4.95 -1.57
CA LEU A 297 1.92 -6.37 -1.95
C LEU A 297 2.33 -6.62 -3.41
N ASP A 298 1.66 -5.95 -4.36
CA ASP A 298 1.96 -6.05 -5.79
C ASP A 298 2.24 -4.68 -6.43
N GLN A 299 2.99 -3.83 -5.71
CA GLN A 299 3.39 -2.51 -6.21
C GLN A 299 2.20 -1.62 -6.65
N GLY A 300 1.02 -1.84 -6.07
CA GLY A 300 -0.22 -1.12 -6.35
C GLY A 300 -1.18 -1.79 -7.35
N ARG A 301 -0.85 -2.97 -7.90
CA ARG A 301 -1.73 -3.73 -8.81
C ARG A 301 -2.70 -4.62 -8.04
N VAL A 302 -3.69 -4.00 -7.42
CA VAL A 302 -4.59 -4.70 -6.49
C VAL A 302 -5.64 -5.55 -7.21
N ASP A 303 -5.91 -5.30 -8.50
CA ASP A 303 -6.94 -6.01 -9.27
C ASP A 303 -6.54 -7.44 -9.70
N ASP A 304 -5.25 -7.73 -9.61
CA ASP A 304 -4.56 -8.86 -10.24
C ASP A 304 -3.88 -9.81 -9.23
N LEU A 305 -4.21 -9.65 -7.95
CA LEU A 305 -3.67 -10.44 -6.83
C LEU A 305 -4.01 -11.94 -6.96
N PRO A 306 -3.06 -12.84 -6.69
CA PRO A 306 -3.32 -14.28 -6.73
C PRO A 306 -4.33 -14.71 -5.65
N ALA A 307 -5.06 -15.80 -5.91
CA ALA A 307 -5.83 -16.48 -4.87
C ALA A 307 -4.89 -16.84 -3.69
N PRO A 308 -5.31 -16.63 -2.42
CA PRO A 308 -6.69 -16.71 -1.92
C PRO A 308 -7.39 -15.36 -1.62
N VAL A 309 -6.82 -14.21 -1.99
CA VAL A 309 -7.39 -12.91 -1.60
C VAL A 309 -8.65 -12.60 -2.43
N ASP A 310 -9.78 -12.38 -1.75
CA ASP A 310 -11.05 -12.04 -2.40
C ASP A 310 -11.07 -10.58 -2.87
N ARG A 311 -11.54 -10.35 -4.11
CA ARG A 311 -11.74 -9.02 -4.68
C ARG A 311 -12.68 -8.15 -3.85
N GLN A 312 -13.73 -8.74 -3.25
CA GLN A 312 -14.67 -7.98 -2.41
C GLN A 312 -13.99 -7.41 -1.16
N GLN A 313 -13.03 -8.14 -0.61
CA GLN A 313 -12.28 -7.74 0.56
C GLN A 313 -11.32 -6.59 0.24
N ILE A 314 -10.61 -6.68 -0.89
CA ILE A 314 -9.76 -5.62 -1.43
C ILE A 314 -10.57 -4.33 -1.59
N ASP A 315 -11.71 -4.41 -2.30
CA ASP A 315 -12.62 -3.30 -2.54
C ASP A 315 -13.07 -2.64 -1.24
N PHE A 316 -13.46 -3.46 -0.25
CA PHE A 316 -13.90 -2.97 1.05
C PHE A 316 -12.78 -2.20 1.77
N TRP A 317 -11.58 -2.76 1.90
CA TRP A 317 -10.49 -2.10 2.64
C TRP A 317 -9.95 -0.86 1.93
N MET A 318 -9.88 -0.89 0.60
CA MET A 318 -9.52 0.26 -0.22
C MET A 318 -10.53 1.40 -0.02
N ARG A 319 -11.85 1.11 -0.09
CA ARG A 319 -12.91 2.12 0.09
C ARG A 319 -13.10 2.56 1.54
N ALA A 320 -12.84 1.70 2.52
CA ALA A 320 -12.99 2.00 3.94
C ALA A 320 -11.97 3.03 4.44
N SER A 321 -10.78 3.05 3.83
CA SER A 321 -9.66 3.91 4.22
C SER A 321 -9.37 5.02 3.20
N GLU A 322 -10.18 5.15 2.15
CA GLU A 322 -10.08 6.24 1.19
C GLU A 322 -10.48 7.58 1.84
N ALA A 323 -9.51 8.47 1.99
CA ALA A 323 -9.66 9.76 2.63
C ALA A 323 -10.20 10.79 1.63
N GLY A 324 -11.50 11.10 1.65
CA GLY A 324 -12.08 12.15 0.80
C GLY A 324 -13.48 11.88 0.29
N TYR A 325 -13.86 10.62 0.15
CA TYR A 325 -15.15 10.24 -0.42
C TYR A 325 -16.08 9.62 0.62
N LEU A 326 -17.37 9.88 0.47
CA LEU A 326 -18.46 9.26 1.22
C LEU A 326 -18.73 7.87 0.64
N THR A 327 -17.90 6.90 1.03
CA THR A 327 -18.10 5.50 0.64
C THR A 327 -19.02 4.80 1.64
N ARG A 328 -19.83 3.84 1.17
CA ARG A 328 -20.70 3.01 2.05
C ARG A 328 -19.88 2.28 3.12
N ALA A 329 -18.69 1.79 2.75
CA ALA A 329 -17.78 1.10 3.66
C ALA A 329 -17.27 2.01 4.79
N ARG A 330 -16.95 3.27 4.48
CA ARG A 330 -16.50 4.22 5.51
C ARG A 330 -17.64 4.66 6.43
N LEU A 331 -18.85 4.83 5.88
CA LEU A 331 -20.04 5.11 6.67
C LEU A 331 -20.33 3.97 7.65
N SER A 332 -20.26 2.72 7.20
CA SER A 332 -20.52 1.56 8.08
C SER A 332 -19.46 1.39 9.16
N VAL A 333 -18.17 1.54 8.83
CA VAL A 333 -17.06 1.48 9.81
C VAL A 333 -17.20 2.58 10.86
N GLY A 334 -17.48 3.81 10.44
CA GLY A 334 -17.56 4.92 11.38
C GLY A 334 -18.84 4.94 12.22
N LEU A 335 -19.98 4.53 11.66
CA LEU A 335 -21.22 4.35 12.42
C LEU A 335 -21.05 3.26 13.48
N LEU A 336 -20.37 2.16 13.13
CA LEU A 336 -20.03 1.11 14.09
C LEU A 336 -19.14 1.62 15.23
N ARG A 337 -18.11 2.41 14.91
CA ARG A 337 -17.25 3.04 15.94
C ARG A 337 -18.05 3.99 16.83
N CYS A 338 -18.92 4.81 16.26
CA CYS A 338 -19.80 5.70 17.02
C CYS A 338 -20.72 4.91 17.96
N ALA A 339 -21.32 3.82 17.46
CA ALA A 339 -22.15 2.93 18.26
C ALA A 339 -21.36 2.29 19.42
N ALA A 340 -20.14 1.81 19.16
CA ALA A 340 -19.27 1.24 20.20
C ALA A 340 -18.87 2.29 21.25
N THR A 341 -18.50 3.51 20.83
CA THR A 341 -18.17 4.60 21.76
C THR A 341 -19.40 5.06 22.55
N ALA A 342 -20.57 5.14 21.92
CA ALA A 342 -21.82 5.50 22.59
C ALA A 342 -22.22 4.45 23.63
N LEU A 343 -22.04 3.16 23.31
CA LEU A 343 -22.27 2.06 24.23
C LEU A 343 -21.31 2.13 25.43
N LEU A 344 -20.03 2.40 25.19
CA LEU A 344 -19.04 2.57 26.27
C LEU A 344 -19.39 3.76 27.18
N VAL A 345 -19.74 4.92 26.61
CA VAL A 345 -20.19 6.09 27.38
C VAL A 345 -21.45 5.77 28.17
N THR A 346 -22.40 5.06 27.57
CA THR A 346 -23.62 4.63 28.27
C THR A 346 -23.29 3.72 29.45
N ILE A 347 -22.42 2.73 29.27
CA ILE A 347 -21.96 1.84 30.36
C ILE A 347 -21.31 2.66 31.49
N VAL A 348 -20.40 3.58 31.16
CA VAL A 348 -19.72 4.43 32.15
C VAL A 348 -20.72 5.30 32.92
N VAL A 349 -21.67 5.93 32.22
CA VAL A 349 -22.71 6.77 32.85
C VAL A 349 -23.64 5.94 33.73
N LEU A 350 -24.01 4.73 33.32
CA LEU A 350 -24.83 3.82 34.13
C LEU A 350 -24.07 3.34 35.38
N LEU A 351 -22.78 3.01 35.26
CA LEU A 351 -21.93 2.64 36.40
C LEU A 351 -21.77 3.81 37.37
N ALA A 352 -21.57 5.03 36.87
CA ALA A 352 -21.50 6.23 37.70
C ALA A 352 -22.83 6.51 38.42
N SER A 353 -23.97 6.32 37.73
CA SER A 353 -25.29 6.43 38.33
C SER A 353 -25.50 5.37 39.43
N ALA A 354 -25.08 4.13 39.21
CA ALA A 354 -25.15 3.07 40.20
C ALA A 354 -24.27 3.35 41.43
N ALA A 355 -23.04 3.86 41.22
CA ALA A 355 -22.14 4.26 42.29
C ALA A 355 -22.67 5.45 43.11
N SER A 356 -23.43 6.37 42.47
CA SER A 356 -24.07 7.49 43.15
C SER A 356 -25.15 7.07 44.16
N ALA A 357 -25.59 5.81 44.15
CA ALA A 357 -26.53 5.29 45.15
C ALA A 357 -25.99 5.33 46.59
N TRP A 358 -24.66 5.43 46.77
CA TRP A 358 -24.03 5.62 48.08
C TRP A 358 -23.79 7.09 48.44
N SER A 359 -24.13 8.03 47.55
CA SER A 359 -23.98 9.46 47.80
C SER A 359 -25.26 10.08 48.39
N PRO A 360 -25.16 11.23 49.09
CA PRO A 360 -26.32 11.89 49.70
C PRO A 360 -27.41 12.29 48.69
N ASP A 361 -27.01 12.58 47.45
CA ASP A 361 -27.88 12.99 46.35
C ASP A 361 -27.80 11.96 45.20
N PRO A 362 -28.57 10.86 45.25
CA PRO A 362 -28.52 9.81 44.22
C PRO A 362 -29.05 10.33 42.88
N VAL A 363 -28.29 10.09 41.80
CA VAL A 363 -28.71 10.45 40.45
C VAL A 363 -29.71 9.41 39.94
N PRO A 364 -30.93 9.80 39.52
CA PRO A 364 -31.91 8.85 39.02
C PRO A 364 -31.45 8.24 37.70
N MET A 365 -31.59 6.91 37.59
CA MET A 365 -31.16 6.12 36.42
C MET A 365 -31.81 6.59 35.10
N SER A 366 -33.04 7.11 35.16
CA SER A 366 -33.75 7.67 34.01
C SER A 366 -33.06 8.92 33.44
N LEU A 367 -32.55 9.80 34.30
CA LEU A 367 -31.80 10.98 33.89
C LEU A 367 -30.43 10.59 33.29
N ALA A 368 -29.77 9.60 33.88
CA ALA A 368 -28.52 9.03 33.37
C ALA A 368 -28.71 8.46 31.95
N LEU A 369 -29.77 7.67 31.73
CA LEU A 369 -30.11 7.10 30.41
C LEU A 369 -30.47 8.18 29.37
N THR A 370 -31.20 9.21 29.77
CA THR A 370 -31.57 10.32 28.87
C THR A 370 -30.32 11.10 28.44
N ARG A 371 -29.42 11.40 29.38
CA ARG A 371 -28.15 12.09 29.11
C ARG A 371 -27.20 11.24 28.26
N SER A 372 -27.11 9.93 28.50
CA SER A 372 -26.29 9.03 27.68
C SER A 372 -26.84 8.90 26.26
N GLY A 373 -28.16 8.89 26.07
CA GLY A 373 -28.79 8.94 24.75
C GLY A 373 -28.49 10.23 23.98
N LEU A 374 -28.56 11.39 24.65
CA LEU A 374 -28.16 12.67 24.04
C LEU A 374 -26.65 12.70 23.71
N ALA A 375 -25.80 12.17 24.59
CA ALA A 375 -24.37 12.06 24.33
C ALA A 375 -24.08 11.15 23.13
N ALA A 376 -24.78 10.02 23.00
CA ALA A 376 -24.67 9.12 21.85
C ALA A 376 -25.02 9.82 20.53
N LEU A 377 -26.12 10.58 20.50
CA LEU A 377 -26.53 11.37 19.33
C LEU A 377 -25.49 12.45 19.00
N ALA A 378 -24.95 13.12 20.03
CA ALA A 378 -23.91 14.13 19.85
C ALA A 378 -22.63 13.53 19.25
N ILE A 379 -22.20 12.33 19.69
CA ILE A 379 -21.03 11.63 19.14
C ILE A 379 -21.24 11.31 17.65
N VAL A 380 -22.40 10.75 17.28
CA VAL A 380 -22.71 10.43 15.88
C VAL A 380 -22.76 11.70 15.03
N ALA A 381 -23.41 12.76 15.52
CA ALA A 381 -23.51 14.04 14.81
C ALA A 381 -22.14 14.70 14.62
N LEU A 382 -21.30 14.68 15.65
CA LEU A 382 -19.94 15.23 15.62
C LEU A 382 -19.06 14.46 14.62
N TRP A 383 -19.12 13.13 14.63
CA TRP A 383 -18.40 12.29 13.69
C TRP A 383 -18.89 12.48 12.25
N MET A 384 -20.21 12.52 12.04
CA MET A 384 -20.79 12.77 10.71
C MET A 384 -20.40 14.17 10.20
N GLY A 385 -20.41 15.17 11.08
CA GLY A 385 -19.93 16.53 10.79
C GLY A 385 -18.46 16.56 10.40
N TRP A 386 -17.59 15.84 11.13
CA TRP A 386 -16.18 15.66 10.76
C TRP A 386 -16.04 15.05 9.37
N LEU A 387 -16.78 13.97 9.09
CA LEU A 387 -16.72 13.27 7.81
C LEU A 387 -17.11 14.20 6.66
N LEU A 388 -18.23 14.92 6.80
CA LEU A 388 -18.72 15.86 5.81
C LEU A 388 -17.75 17.03 5.60
N ALA A 389 -17.29 17.68 6.67
CA ALA A 389 -16.31 18.77 6.59
C ALA A 389 -15.03 18.31 5.88
N GLY A 390 -14.51 17.14 6.24
CA GLY A 390 -13.31 16.58 5.62
C GLY A 390 -13.49 16.20 4.14
N THR A 391 -14.68 15.77 3.73
CA THR A 391 -14.99 15.51 2.30
C THR A 391 -15.08 16.81 1.52
N LEU A 392 -15.74 17.82 2.10
CA LEU A 392 -15.96 19.12 1.49
C LEU A 392 -14.65 19.91 1.31
N LEU A 393 -13.80 19.94 2.33
CA LEU A 393 -12.48 20.59 2.29
C LEU A 393 -11.55 19.93 1.26
N ARG A 394 -11.65 18.61 1.06
CA ARG A 394 -10.90 17.89 0.02
C ARG A 394 -11.44 18.19 -1.37
N TRP A 395 -12.75 18.13 -1.56
CA TRP A 395 -13.40 18.49 -2.82
C TRP A 395 -13.06 19.93 -3.27
N GLN A 396 -12.95 20.87 -2.33
CA GLN A 396 -12.50 22.24 -2.60
C GLN A 396 -11.01 22.36 -2.93
N GLY A 397 -10.18 21.45 -2.43
CA GLY A 397 -8.71 21.48 -2.58
C GLY A 397 -8.16 20.70 -3.78
N GLU A 398 -8.93 19.81 -4.40
CA GLU A 398 -8.51 19.02 -5.56
C GLU A 398 -8.18 19.90 -6.78
N ALA A 399 -7.16 19.48 -7.55
CA ALA A 399 -6.77 20.14 -8.79
C ALA A 399 -7.90 20.08 -9.82
N GLU A 400 -8.16 21.19 -10.50
CA GLU A 400 -9.28 21.36 -11.44
C GLU A 400 -9.23 20.42 -12.66
N SER A 401 -8.09 19.80 -12.93
CA SER A 401 -7.87 18.82 -14.00
C SER A 401 -8.21 17.38 -13.62
N ASP A 402 -8.46 17.09 -12.34
CA ASP A 402 -8.74 15.73 -11.90
C ASP A 402 -10.22 15.40 -12.16
N ASN A 403 -10.49 14.67 -13.25
CA ASN A 403 -11.82 14.40 -13.79
C ASN A 403 -12.64 13.39 -12.96
N ARG A 404 -12.29 13.22 -11.68
CA ARG A 404 -12.84 12.19 -10.79
C ARG A 404 -14.18 12.57 -10.19
N SER A 405 -14.53 13.85 -10.14
CA SER A 405 -15.80 14.29 -9.57
C SER A 405 -16.88 14.50 -10.64
N PRO A 406 -18.10 13.95 -10.49
CA PRO A 406 -19.20 14.14 -11.43
C PRO A 406 -19.85 15.53 -11.34
N ALA A 407 -19.43 16.37 -10.38
CA ALA A 407 -19.98 17.70 -10.21
C ALA A 407 -19.34 18.69 -11.21
N PRO A 408 -20.13 19.53 -11.88
CA PRO A 408 -19.62 20.53 -12.81
C PRO A 408 -18.77 21.57 -12.08
N HIS A 409 -17.70 22.00 -12.73
CA HIS A 409 -16.66 22.85 -12.14
C HIS A 409 -17.19 24.17 -11.57
N TRP A 410 -18.28 24.72 -12.13
CA TRP A 410 -18.89 25.98 -11.65
C TRP A 410 -19.41 25.88 -10.21
N ARG A 411 -19.86 24.70 -9.74
CA ARG A 411 -20.31 24.53 -8.35
C ARG A 411 -19.17 24.72 -7.35
N ARG A 412 -17.94 24.35 -7.72
CA ARG A 412 -16.74 24.60 -6.89
C ARG A 412 -16.44 26.09 -6.79
N TRP A 413 -16.77 26.87 -7.83
CA TRP A 413 -16.50 28.30 -7.90
C TRP A 413 -17.53 29.09 -7.10
N ALA A 414 -18.81 28.74 -7.23
CA ALA A 414 -19.90 29.40 -6.53
C ALA A 414 -19.97 29.08 -5.02
N PHE A 415 -19.37 27.97 -4.56
CA PHE A 415 -19.53 27.49 -3.18
C PHE A 415 -19.07 28.49 -2.10
N VAL A 416 -17.84 28.99 -2.19
CA VAL A 416 -17.30 29.95 -1.20
C VAL A 416 -18.06 31.29 -1.19
N PRO A 417 -18.32 31.96 -2.33
CA PRO A 417 -19.08 33.21 -2.33
C PRO A 417 -20.54 33.02 -1.89
N LEU A 418 -21.17 31.89 -2.22
CA LEU A 418 -22.51 31.58 -1.75
C LEU A 418 -22.53 31.38 -0.23
N LEU A 419 -21.55 30.67 0.33
CA LEU A 419 -21.44 30.49 1.78
C LEU A 419 -21.21 31.82 2.51
N ALA A 420 -20.34 32.68 1.97
CA ALA A 420 -20.10 34.01 2.52
C ALA A 420 -21.37 34.89 2.46
N GLY A 421 -22.11 34.84 1.34
CA GLY A 421 -23.39 35.56 1.18
C GLY A 421 -24.48 35.07 2.13
N ILE A 422 -24.61 33.76 2.33
CA ILE A 422 -25.55 33.19 3.32
C ILE A 422 -25.14 33.61 4.74
N GLY A 423 -23.85 33.55 5.07
CA GLY A 423 -23.36 33.98 6.39
C GLY A 423 -23.69 35.44 6.69
N LEU A 424 -23.49 36.33 5.72
CA LEU A 424 -23.88 37.74 5.80
C LEU A 424 -25.39 37.91 5.94
N GLY A 425 -26.18 37.31 5.04
CA GLY A 425 -27.64 37.43 5.08
C GLY A 425 -28.27 36.90 6.37
N MET A 426 -27.71 35.83 6.93
CA MET A 426 -28.19 35.25 8.19
C MET A 426 -27.77 36.07 9.42
N SER A 427 -26.70 36.87 9.31
CA SER A 427 -26.28 37.79 10.39
C SER A 427 -27.17 39.02 10.52
N GLU A 428 -27.91 39.39 9.47
CA GLU A 428 -28.90 40.48 9.49
C GLU A 428 -30.22 40.08 10.19
N ILE A 429 -30.44 38.78 10.42
CA ILE A 429 -31.63 38.28 11.12
C ILE A 429 -31.42 38.41 12.63
N PRO A 430 -32.30 39.13 13.36
CA PRO A 430 -32.21 39.28 14.81
C PRO A 430 -32.17 37.92 15.51
N GLY A 431 -31.18 37.71 16.40
CA GLY A 431 -31.00 36.46 17.14
C GLY A 431 -30.25 35.34 16.41
N GLN A 432 -29.88 35.52 15.14
CA GLN A 432 -29.15 34.51 14.33
C GLN A 432 -27.69 34.89 14.04
N GLN A 433 -27.16 35.93 14.69
CA GLN A 433 -25.79 36.42 14.50
C GLN A 433 -24.71 35.34 14.72
N LEU A 434 -24.93 34.44 15.69
CA LEU A 434 -24.04 33.30 15.94
C LEU A 434 -24.04 32.32 14.76
N ALA A 435 -25.21 32.02 14.19
CA ALA A 435 -25.32 31.14 13.03
C ALA A 435 -24.64 31.75 11.79
N GLY A 436 -24.85 33.05 11.54
CA GLY A 436 -24.17 33.78 10.46
C GLY A 436 -22.65 33.78 10.60
N GLY A 437 -22.13 33.98 11.82
CA GLY A 437 -20.69 33.93 12.10
C GLY A 437 -20.07 32.54 11.89
N VAL A 438 -20.75 31.47 12.30
CA VAL A 438 -20.31 30.09 12.04
C VAL A 438 -20.23 29.84 10.52
N ILE A 439 -21.22 30.28 9.76
CA ILE A 439 -21.24 30.09 8.30
C ILE A 439 -20.11 30.88 7.62
N ALA A 440 -19.89 32.14 8.01
CA ALA A 440 -18.82 32.97 7.43
C ALA A 440 -17.40 32.48 7.79
N THR A 441 -17.21 31.93 8.99
CA THR A 441 -15.92 31.31 9.38
C THR A 441 -15.67 30.00 8.63
N ILE A 442 -16.69 29.19 8.36
CA ILE A 442 -16.57 28.02 7.47
C ILE A 442 -16.15 28.46 6.06
N ALA A 443 -16.68 29.58 5.55
CA ALA A 443 -16.29 30.14 4.25
C ALA A 443 -14.81 30.54 4.23
N LEU A 444 -14.37 31.23 5.28
CA LEU A 444 -12.98 31.64 5.47
C LEU A 444 -12.04 30.43 5.54
N LEU A 445 -12.35 29.45 6.39
CA LEU A 445 -11.55 28.23 6.54
C LEU A 445 -11.44 27.48 5.21
N SER A 446 -12.55 27.35 4.48
CA SER A 446 -12.57 26.72 3.15
C SER A 446 -11.64 27.44 2.16
N SER A 447 -11.61 28.78 2.19
CA SER A 447 -10.73 29.57 1.34
C SER A 447 -9.24 29.44 1.73
N VAL A 448 -8.93 29.39 3.03
CA VAL A 448 -7.56 29.19 3.53
C VAL A 448 -7.05 27.79 3.15
N VAL A 449 -7.86 26.75 3.37
CA VAL A 449 -7.51 25.37 3.04
C VAL A 449 -7.31 25.18 1.54
N ARG A 450 -8.14 25.84 0.72
CA ARG A 450 -8.00 25.85 -0.73
C ARG A 450 -6.66 26.47 -1.16
N LEU A 451 -6.30 27.63 -0.61
CA LEU A 451 -5.02 28.29 -0.90
C LEU A 451 -3.82 27.43 -0.45
N TRP A 452 -3.92 26.80 0.72
CA TRP A 452 -2.85 25.95 1.28
C TRP A 452 -2.64 24.68 0.47
N ARG A 453 -3.71 23.93 0.15
CA ARG A 453 -3.61 22.69 -0.63
C ARG A 453 -3.11 22.93 -2.06
N ARG A 454 -3.36 24.11 -2.62
CA ARG A 454 -2.90 24.54 -3.94
C ARG A 454 -1.51 25.17 -3.91
N SER A 455 -1.02 25.55 -2.73
CA SER A 455 0.36 26.00 -2.56
C SER A 455 1.29 24.79 -2.55
N GLU A 456 2.40 24.84 -3.28
CA GLU A 456 3.45 23.79 -3.28
C GLU A 456 4.24 23.73 -1.96
N ARG A 457 3.66 24.17 -0.84
CA ARG A 457 4.33 24.17 0.45
C ARG A 457 4.46 22.74 0.98
N PRO A 458 5.61 22.40 1.60
CA PRO A 458 5.84 21.06 2.12
C PRO A 458 4.95 20.71 3.31
N TYR A 459 4.48 21.72 4.06
CA TYR A 459 3.64 21.51 5.24
C TYR A 459 2.17 21.29 4.87
N ARG A 460 1.65 20.11 5.18
CA ARG A 460 0.22 19.78 5.08
C ARG A 460 -0.39 19.74 6.49
N PRO A 461 -1.40 20.56 6.79
CA PRO A 461 -2.01 20.53 8.11
C PRO A 461 -2.72 19.20 8.33
N ASN A 462 -2.46 18.56 9.47
CA ASN A 462 -3.11 17.32 9.88
C ASN A 462 -4.64 17.48 9.88
N SER A 463 -5.36 16.40 9.56
CA SER A 463 -6.83 16.42 9.50
C SER A 463 -7.45 16.86 10.84
N VAL A 464 -6.76 16.58 11.95
CA VAL A 464 -7.14 17.02 13.30
C VAL A 464 -7.00 18.52 13.49
N MET A 465 -5.92 19.12 13.00
CA MET A 465 -5.72 20.57 13.10
C MET A 465 -6.75 21.34 12.25
N LEU A 466 -7.08 20.83 11.06
CA LEU A 466 -8.15 21.39 10.23
C LEU A 466 -9.52 21.31 10.91
N TRP A 467 -9.78 20.25 11.68
CA TRP A 467 -11.04 20.08 12.38
C TRP A 467 -11.12 20.91 13.66
N LEU A 468 -10.04 21.01 14.43
CA LEU A 468 -9.95 21.94 15.56
C LEU A 468 -10.18 23.39 15.09
N ALA A 469 -9.63 23.76 13.94
CA ALA A 469 -9.90 25.06 13.32
C ALA A 469 -11.35 25.20 12.81
N PHE A 470 -12.02 24.10 12.46
CA PHE A 470 -13.44 24.07 12.07
C PHE A 470 -14.39 24.18 13.28
N LEU A 471 -13.98 23.70 14.46
CA LEU A 471 -14.74 23.80 15.71
C LEU A 471 -14.42 25.05 16.54
N ALA A 472 -13.24 25.63 16.38
CA ALA A 472 -12.86 26.87 17.05
C ALA A 472 -13.90 28.01 16.94
N PRO A 473 -14.62 28.21 15.81
CA PRO A 473 -15.62 29.26 15.69
C PRO A 473 -16.87 29.06 16.56
N SER A 474 -17.25 27.82 16.89
CA SER A 474 -18.39 27.58 17.78
C SER A 474 -18.04 27.89 19.24
N MET A 475 -16.74 27.93 19.58
CA MET A 475 -16.24 28.25 20.92
C MET A 475 -15.82 29.72 21.08
N ALA A 476 -15.46 30.40 20.00
CA ALA A 476 -14.93 31.75 20.02
C ALA A 476 -15.95 32.76 19.48
N GLN A 477 -16.59 33.55 20.36
CA GLN A 477 -17.50 34.66 20.02
C GLN A 477 -16.82 35.86 19.32
N SER A 478 -15.81 35.67 18.48
CA SER A 478 -14.75 36.70 18.35
C SER A 478 -14.33 37.17 16.95
N LEU A 479 -15.05 36.83 15.88
CA LEU A 479 -14.81 37.46 14.57
C LEU A 479 -16.09 38.08 14.00
N PRO A 480 -16.12 39.39 13.70
CA PRO A 480 -17.26 40.00 13.06
C PRO A 480 -17.52 39.34 11.70
N VAL A 481 -18.76 38.92 11.47
CA VAL A 481 -19.21 38.16 10.29
C VAL A 481 -18.77 38.82 8.97
N ALA A 482 -18.83 40.16 8.94
CA ALA A 482 -18.40 40.94 7.79
C ALA A 482 -16.90 40.78 7.48
N LEU A 483 -16.04 40.70 8.51
CA LEU A 483 -14.60 40.58 8.34
C LEU A 483 -14.19 39.17 7.88
N SER A 484 -14.82 38.13 8.42
CA SER A 484 -14.59 36.75 7.97
C SER A 484 -15.08 36.52 6.55
N ALA A 485 -16.26 37.06 6.19
CA ALA A 485 -16.78 37.02 4.82
C ALA A 485 -15.89 37.80 3.83
N ALA A 486 -15.44 39.01 4.19
CA ALA A 486 -14.57 39.82 3.35
C ALA A 486 -13.20 39.14 3.11
N LEU A 487 -12.59 38.58 4.16
CA LEU A 487 -11.34 37.83 4.04
C LEU A 487 -11.52 36.56 3.19
N ALA A 488 -12.64 35.84 3.35
CA ALA A 488 -12.94 34.66 2.55
C ALA A 488 -13.03 35.00 1.05
N LEU A 489 -13.77 36.07 0.71
CA LEU A 489 -13.91 36.54 -0.67
C LEU A 489 -12.58 37.07 -1.24
N GLY A 490 -11.79 37.79 -0.43
CA GLY A 490 -10.47 38.29 -0.83
C GLY A 490 -9.48 37.17 -1.14
N LEU A 491 -9.39 36.14 -0.27
CA LEU A 491 -8.54 34.98 -0.50
C LEU A 491 -9.02 34.15 -1.71
N TRP A 492 -10.33 34.01 -1.88
CA TRP A 492 -10.92 33.28 -3.00
C TRP A 492 -10.65 33.97 -4.34
N THR A 493 -10.85 35.29 -4.42
CA THR A 493 -10.56 36.09 -5.64
C THR A 493 -9.07 36.06 -5.98
N TRP A 494 -8.18 36.16 -4.98
CA TRP A 494 -6.74 36.04 -5.17
C TRP A 494 -6.33 34.68 -5.76
N ASP A 495 -6.87 33.58 -5.22
CA ASP A 495 -6.60 32.22 -5.73
C ASP A 495 -7.04 32.08 -7.20
N LEU A 496 -8.22 32.58 -7.53
CA LEU A 496 -8.78 32.54 -8.88
C LEU A 496 -7.90 33.30 -9.90
N LEU A 497 -7.47 34.51 -9.54
CA LEU A 497 -6.60 35.34 -10.38
C LEU A 497 -5.23 34.69 -10.60
N ARG A 498 -4.66 34.07 -9.57
CA ARG A 498 -3.37 33.36 -9.67
C ARG A 498 -3.45 32.17 -10.62
N HIS A 499 -4.52 31.38 -10.55
CA HIS A 499 -4.72 30.22 -11.42
C HIS A 499 -5.01 30.61 -12.87
N HIS A 500 -5.77 31.68 -13.10
CA HIS A 500 -5.98 32.18 -14.45
C HIS A 500 -4.65 32.61 -15.06
N ARG A 501 -3.82 33.41 -14.36
CA ARG A 501 -2.49 33.85 -14.83
C ARG A 501 -1.54 32.70 -15.18
N LEU A 502 -1.61 31.58 -14.46
CA LEU A 502 -0.78 30.39 -14.73
C LEU A 502 -1.22 29.63 -15.98
N ARG A 503 -2.53 29.62 -16.30
CA ARG A 503 -3.05 29.03 -17.55
C ARG A 503 -2.59 29.82 -18.78
N TRP A 504 -2.66 31.15 -18.74
CA TRP A 504 -2.21 32.04 -19.82
C TRP A 504 -0.70 32.00 -20.10
N ARG A 505 0.12 31.51 -19.16
CA ARG A 505 1.57 31.31 -19.38
C ARG A 505 1.92 29.94 -19.94
N ARG A 506 0.97 29.00 -19.99
CA ARG A 506 1.17 27.63 -20.49
C ARG A 506 0.49 27.39 -21.85
N SER A 507 -0.45 28.24 -22.24
CA SER A 507 -0.92 28.44 -23.61
C SER A 507 0.01 29.39 -24.34
#